data_AF-K3WJ14-F1
#
_entry.id   AF-K3WJ14-F1
#
_cell.length_a   1.000
_cell.length_b   1.000
_cell.length_c   1.000
_cell.angle_alpha   90.00
_cell.angle_beta   90.00
_cell.angle_gamma   90.00
#
_symmetry.space_group_name_H-M   'P 1'
#
loop_
_entity.id
_entity.type
_entity.pdbx_description
1 polymer ?
#
loop_
_entity_poly.entity_id
_entity_poly.type
_entity_poly.pdbx_seq_one_letter_code
_entity_poly.pdbx_strand_id
1 'polypeptide(L)'
;MADEEVHDVHAVVPERPVPSGEVRKYACKLCRKVLFTSDDLYDHAPQQQQIAMRKKVKDVKVNGTMRMESCSSYFLEEILPWMDQDGLDEGKIRCPNLKCQSRVGSFEWSGTQCSCGTWVTPSIKITKSRVDPIFAVSVIPIIQSAAIGAGAGAASATTQSVDQAVQE
;
A
#
# COMPACT_ATOMS: atom_id res chain seq x y z
N MET A 1 -25.16 -13.79 -42.06
CA MET A 1 -25.79 -13.88 -40.72
C MET A 1 -24.91 -14.86 -39.94
N ALA A 2 -23.66 -14.53 -39.61
CA ALA A 2 -23.07 -13.26 -39.16
C ALA A 2 -23.40 -12.94 -37.69
N ASP A 3 -22.45 -12.27 -37.01
CA ASP A 3 -22.39 -12.03 -35.57
C ASP A 3 -22.15 -13.36 -34.81
N GLU A 4 -20.95 -13.72 -34.30
CA GLU A 4 -19.76 -12.96 -33.88
C GLU A 4 -19.99 -12.07 -32.63
N GLU A 5 -19.95 -12.69 -31.45
CA GLU A 5 -19.78 -11.97 -30.17
C GLU A 5 -18.43 -12.29 -29.51
N VAL A 6 -17.55 -11.30 -29.59
CA VAL A 6 -16.51 -10.89 -28.64
C VAL A 6 -16.22 -11.79 -27.43
N HIS A 7 -15.01 -12.36 -27.38
CA HIS A 7 -14.43 -12.81 -26.11
C HIS A 7 -14.06 -11.58 -25.26
N ASP A 8 -14.74 -11.40 -24.13
CA ASP A 8 -14.50 -10.31 -23.18
C ASP A 8 -13.15 -10.47 -22.46
N VAL A 9 -12.12 -9.76 -22.94
CA VAL A 9 -10.75 -9.85 -22.42
C VAL A 9 -10.59 -8.98 -21.17
N HIS A 10 -11.27 -9.37 -20.09
CA HIS A 10 -11.00 -8.83 -18.75
C HIS A 10 -9.58 -9.22 -18.33
N ALA A 11 -8.62 -8.33 -18.62
CA ALA A 11 -7.23 -8.45 -18.23
C ALA A 11 -7.12 -8.40 -16.70
N VAL A 12 -7.12 -9.58 -16.08
CA VAL A 12 -6.67 -9.78 -14.70
C VAL A 12 -5.23 -9.30 -14.65
N VAL A 13 -5.01 -8.09 -14.14
CA VAL A 13 -3.67 -7.53 -13.93
C VAL A 13 -2.94 -8.50 -13.01
N PRO A 14 -1.86 -9.17 -13.45
CA PRO A 14 -1.17 -10.12 -12.61
C PRO A 14 -0.56 -9.35 -11.44
N GLU A 15 -1.03 -9.63 -10.22
CA GLU A 15 -0.37 -9.13 -9.02
C GLU A 15 1.07 -9.63 -9.02
N ARG A 16 2.02 -8.72 -9.29
CA ARG A 16 3.44 -9.07 -9.27
C ARG A 16 3.77 -9.61 -7.88
N PRO A 17 4.36 -10.81 -7.76
CA PRO A 17 4.81 -11.33 -6.48
C PRO A 17 5.80 -10.34 -5.86
N VAL A 18 5.36 -9.66 -4.80
CA VAL A 18 6.24 -8.75 -4.04
C VAL A 18 7.22 -9.63 -3.28
N PRO A 19 8.54 -9.40 -3.40
CA PRO A 19 9.55 -10.21 -2.71
C PRO A 19 9.30 -10.15 -1.19
N SER A 20 9.52 -11.28 -0.51
CA SER A 20 9.01 -11.58 0.84
C SER A 20 9.68 -10.80 2.00
N GLY A 21 10.01 -9.53 1.78
CA GLY A 21 10.51 -8.58 2.77
C GLY A 21 10.36 -7.10 2.34
N GLU A 22 9.58 -6.79 1.29
CA GLU A 22 9.35 -5.40 0.88
C GLU A 22 8.06 -4.82 1.50
N VAL A 23 8.25 -3.85 2.39
CA VAL A 23 7.17 -3.11 3.08
C VAL A 23 6.38 -2.26 2.09
N ARG A 24 5.12 -2.65 1.83
CA ARG A 24 4.22 -1.91 0.93
C ARG A 24 3.78 -0.62 1.63
N LYS A 25 3.67 0.49 0.88
CA LYS A 25 3.25 1.80 1.45
C LYS A 25 1.90 2.23 0.88
N TYR A 26 1.04 2.81 1.69
CA TYR A 26 -0.31 3.22 1.30
C TYR A 26 -0.48 4.74 1.42
N ALA A 27 -1.02 5.36 0.38
CA ALA A 27 -1.12 6.82 0.30
C ALA A 27 -2.55 7.30 0.02
N CYS A 28 -2.88 8.49 0.52
CA CYS A 28 -4.15 9.16 0.24
C CYS A 28 -4.35 9.33 -1.26
N LYS A 29 -5.46 8.78 -1.80
CA LYS A 29 -5.75 8.78 -3.25
C LYS A 29 -5.82 10.18 -3.86
N LEU A 30 -6.22 11.19 -3.07
CA LEU A 30 -6.37 12.59 -3.51
C LEU A 30 -5.06 13.38 -3.52
N CYS A 31 -4.19 13.23 -2.51
CA CYS A 31 -3.01 14.10 -2.35
C CYS A 31 -1.67 13.35 -2.23
N ARG A 32 -1.64 12.02 -2.42
CA ARG A 32 -0.45 11.16 -2.43
C ARG A 32 0.42 11.16 -1.17
N LYS A 33 0.01 11.86 -0.10
CA LYS A 33 0.59 11.74 1.25
C LYS A 33 0.48 10.29 1.73
N VAL A 34 1.62 9.67 2.05
CA VAL A 34 1.68 8.35 2.72
C VAL A 34 0.99 8.42 4.08
N LEU A 35 0.25 7.37 4.42
CA LEU A 35 -0.59 7.27 5.61
C LEU A 35 -0.18 6.10 6.52
N PHE A 36 0.06 4.92 5.94
CA PHE A 36 0.41 3.68 6.63
C PHE A 36 1.16 2.74 5.67
N THR A 37 1.59 1.59 6.19
CA THR A 37 2.42 0.57 5.53
C THR A 37 1.74 -0.81 5.59
N SER A 38 2.37 -1.86 5.06
CA SER A 38 1.93 -3.24 5.26
C SER A 38 1.99 -3.68 6.72
N ASP A 39 2.87 -3.07 7.50
CA ASP A 39 3.27 -3.56 8.81
C ASP A 39 2.35 -2.99 9.90
N ASP A 40 1.59 -1.94 9.58
CA ASP A 40 0.52 -1.38 10.41
C ASP A 40 -0.82 -2.13 10.25
N LEU A 41 -0.89 -3.17 9.39
CA LEU A 41 -2.15 -3.84 9.00
C LEU A 41 -2.56 -4.98 9.94
N TYR A 42 -3.82 -4.96 10.37
CA TYR A 42 -4.46 -6.10 11.03
C TYR A 42 -5.25 -6.96 10.03
N ASP A 43 -4.68 -8.11 9.65
CA ASP A 43 -5.36 -9.12 8.83
C ASP A 43 -6.25 -10.04 9.68
N HIS A 44 -7.43 -10.37 9.14
CA HIS A 44 -8.42 -11.24 9.76
C HIS A 44 -8.99 -12.24 8.75
N ALA A 45 -9.30 -13.46 9.19
CA ALA A 45 -9.88 -14.45 8.30
C ALA A 45 -11.34 -14.06 7.92
N PRO A 46 -11.77 -14.28 6.67
CA PRO A 46 -13.16 -14.10 6.29
C PRO A 46 -14.05 -15.12 6.99
N GLN A 47 -15.26 -14.71 7.39
CA GLN A 47 -16.27 -15.58 8.03
C GLN A 47 -15.81 -16.29 9.33
N GLN A 48 -14.75 -15.79 9.99
CA GLN A 48 -14.16 -16.35 11.21
C GLN A 48 -15.14 -16.41 12.40
N GLN A 49 -16.21 -15.62 12.36
CA GLN A 49 -17.31 -15.63 13.33
C GLN A 49 -18.65 -15.66 12.61
N GLN A 50 -19.58 -16.52 13.05
CA GLN A 50 -20.91 -16.68 12.45
C GLN A 50 -21.90 -15.59 12.92
N ILE A 51 -21.53 -14.33 12.73
CA ILE A 51 -22.36 -13.17 13.10
C ILE A 51 -23.32 -12.85 11.96
N ALA A 52 -24.63 -12.84 12.27
CA ALA A 52 -25.70 -12.66 11.29
C ALA A 52 -25.49 -11.40 10.43
N MET A 53 -25.27 -11.60 9.14
CA MET A 53 -24.91 -10.53 8.21
C MET A 53 -26.05 -9.52 8.04
N ARG A 54 -25.76 -8.23 8.22
CA ARG A 54 -26.70 -7.15 7.89
C ARG A 54 -26.83 -7.02 6.36
N LYS A 55 -27.76 -7.78 5.77
CA LYS A 55 -27.97 -7.91 4.31
C LYS A 55 -28.15 -6.57 3.56
N LYS A 56 -27.03 -6.01 3.09
CA LYS A 56 -26.96 -5.00 2.00
C LYS A 56 -25.73 -5.22 1.12
N VAL A 57 -25.66 -6.38 0.48
CA VAL A 57 -24.84 -6.64 -0.70
C VAL A 57 -25.81 -7.00 -1.82
N LYS A 58 -25.62 -6.46 -3.04
CA LYS A 58 -26.29 -6.99 -4.24
C LYS A 58 -25.60 -8.30 -4.59
N ASP A 59 -26.33 -9.41 -4.60
CA ASP A 59 -25.77 -10.74 -4.90
C ASP A 59 -25.20 -10.83 -6.33
N VAL A 60 -23.89 -10.63 -6.47
CA VAL A 60 -23.16 -10.96 -7.69
C VAL A 60 -22.96 -12.48 -7.71
N LYS A 61 -23.96 -13.19 -8.24
CA LYS A 61 -24.08 -14.66 -8.18
C LYS A 61 -23.08 -15.37 -9.11
N VAL A 62 -21.81 -15.41 -8.71
CA VAL A 62 -20.80 -16.30 -9.32
C VAL A 62 -20.84 -17.67 -8.63
N ASN A 63 -21.25 -18.69 -9.38
CA ASN A 63 -21.08 -20.13 -9.09
C ASN A 63 -21.31 -20.59 -7.63
N GLY A 64 -22.38 -20.10 -6.99
CA GLY A 64 -22.97 -20.71 -5.78
C GLY A 64 -22.17 -20.61 -4.48
N THR A 65 -20.94 -20.08 -4.51
CA THR A 65 -20.08 -19.89 -3.33
C THR A 65 -19.88 -18.40 -3.09
N MET A 66 -20.34 -17.88 -1.94
CA MET A 66 -20.21 -16.46 -1.59
C MET A 66 -18.78 -16.15 -1.14
N ARG A 67 -17.84 -16.17 -2.09
CA ARG A 67 -16.43 -15.91 -1.87
C ARG A 67 -16.14 -14.41 -1.81
N MET A 68 -16.23 -13.84 -0.61
CA MET A 68 -15.72 -12.49 -0.34
C MET A 68 -14.21 -12.56 -0.03
N GLU A 69 -13.44 -12.99 -1.04
CA GLU A 69 -11.98 -13.20 -0.96
C GLU A 69 -11.17 -11.92 -0.71
N SER A 70 -11.77 -10.73 -0.92
CA SER A 70 -11.14 -9.46 -0.56
C SER A 70 -12.08 -8.54 0.23
N CYS A 71 -11.61 -8.09 1.39
CA CYS A 71 -12.32 -7.10 2.21
C CYS A 71 -12.28 -5.72 1.55
N SER A 72 -13.36 -4.93 1.67
CA SER A 72 -13.47 -3.59 1.03
C SER A 72 -12.69 -2.48 1.74
N SER A 73 -12.12 -2.79 2.91
CA SER A 73 -11.32 -1.90 3.75
C SER A 73 -10.07 -2.62 4.22
N TYR A 74 -9.03 -1.86 4.54
CA TYR A 74 -7.95 -2.29 5.43
C TYR A 74 -8.35 -2.01 6.88
N PHE A 75 -7.82 -2.81 7.80
CA PHE A 75 -7.87 -2.55 9.23
C PHE A 75 -6.44 -2.37 9.72
N LEU A 76 -6.25 -1.54 10.74
CA LEU A 76 -4.95 -1.31 11.37
C LEU A 76 -4.93 -1.94 12.76
N GLU A 77 -3.75 -2.38 13.19
CA GLU A 77 -3.57 -2.95 14.53
C GLU A 77 -3.63 -1.86 15.61
N GLU A 78 -2.94 -0.74 15.39
CA GLU A 78 -2.89 0.41 16.29
C GLU A 78 -3.34 1.73 15.64
N ILE A 79 -3.60 2.75 16.46
CA ILE A 79 -3.85 4.12 16.00
C ILE A 79 -2.52 4.82 15.76
N LEU A 80 -2.28 5.22 14.50
CA LEU A 80 -1.06 5.92 14.13
C LEU A 80 -1.05 7.37 14.64
N PRO A 81 0.09 7.95 15.07
CA PRO A 81 0.17 9.28 15.72
C PRO A 81 -0.33 10.50 14.93
N TRP A 82 -0.75 10.33 13.68
CA TRP A 82 -1.37 11.38 12.86
C TRP A 82 -2.91 11.31 12.85
N MET A 83 -3.50 10.25 13.39
CA MET A 83 -4.95 10.08 13.49
C MET A 83 -5.46 10.75 14.75
N ASP A 84 -6.11 11.89 14.58
CA ASP A 84 -6.69 12.61 15.71
C ASP A 84 -7.84 11.82 16.36
N GLN A 85 -7.84 11.79 17.68
CA GLN A 85 -8.85 11.14 18.52
C GLN A 85 -9.17 12.05 19.70
N ASP A 86 -10.22 12.87 19.58
CA ASP A 86 -10.68 13.83 20.59
C ASP A 86 -11.30 13.17 21.86
N GLY A 87 -10.75 12.05 22.32
CA GLY A 87 -11.31 11.25 23.42
C GLY A 87 -12.60 10.50 23.08
N LEU A 88 -12.88 10.26 21.79
CA LEU A 88 -14.15 9.70 21.30
C LEU A 88 -14.11 8.16 21.14
N ASP A 89 -15.26 7.52 21.37
CA ASP A 89 -15.48 6.09 21.12
C ASP A 89 -15.60 5.74 19.61
N GLU A 90 -16.16 6.64 18.80
CA GLU A 90 -16.26 6.51 17.34
C GLU A 90 -15.79 7.79 16.61
N GLY A 91 -15.29 7.67 15.38
CA GLY A 91 -14.76 8.83 14.67
C GLY A 91 -14.44 8.64 13.18
N LYS A 92 -14.02 9.74 12.53
CA LYS A 92 -13.81 9.81 11.07
C LYS A 92 -12.35 10.14 10.74
N ILE A 93 -11.57 9.12 10.37
CA ILE A 93 -10.16 9.28 10.01
C ILE A 93 -10.04 10.13 8.73
N ARG A 94 -9.32 11.26 8.83
CA ARG A 94 -9.05 12.24 7.76
C ARG A 94 -7.59 12.21 7.36
N CYS A 95 -7.29 12.53 6.11
CA CYS A 95 -5.91 12.70 5.64
C CYS A 95 -5.20 13.83 6.42
N PRO A 96 -4.00 13.63 7.00
CA PRO A 96 -3.31 14.63 7.84
C PRO A 96 -2.62 15.74 7.03
N ASN A 97 -2.83 15.80 5.71
CA ASN A 97 -2.44 16.93 4.90
C ASN A 97 -3.53 18.01 5.03
N LEU A 98 -3.19 19.15 5.64
CA LEU A 98 -4.11 20.26 5.91
C LEU A 98 -4.80 20.79 4.63
N LYS A 99 -4.14 20.73 3.47
CA LYS A 99 -4.73 21.13 2.18
C LYS A 99 -5.69 20.10 1.58
N CYS A 100 -5.82 18.93 2.22
CA CYS A 100 -6.62 17.80 1.71
C CYS A 100 -7.75 17.43 2.67
N GLN A 101 -7.45 17.11 3.94
CA GLN A 101 -8.38 16.72 5.02
C GLN A 101 -9.49 15.71 4.64
N SER A 102 -9.32 14.99 3.53
CA SER A 102 -10.34 14.10 2.97
C SER A 102 -10.54 12.89 3.87
N ARG A 103 -11.80 12.47 4.09
CA ARG A 103 -12.08 11.22 4.82
C ARG A 103 -11.46 10.03 4.09
N VAL A 104 -10.60 9.30 4.79
CA VAL A 104 -9.97 8.05 4.33
C VAL A 104 -10.52 6.83 5.06
N GLY A 105 -11.08 7.01 6.27
CA GLY A 105 -11.59 5.91 7.08
C GLY A 105 -12.51 6.33 8.23
N SER A 106 -12.53 5.51 9.28
CA SER A 106 -13.20 5.71 10.56
C SER A 106 -12.65 4.75 11.60
N PHE A 107 -12.59 5.17 12.85
CA PHE A 107 -12.36 4.28 13.99
C PHE A 107 -13.69 4.07 14.75
N GLU A 108 -13.75 2.96 15.50
CA GLU A 108 -14.88 2.55 16.33
C GLU A 108 -14.32 1.56 17.36
N TRP A 109 -14.30 1.94 18.63
CA TRP A 109 -13.65 1.16 19.69
C TRP A 109 -14.45 -0.08 20.11
N SER A 110 -15.78 -0.10 19.98
CA SER A 110 -16.58 -1.32 20.19
C SER A 110 -16.38 -2.36 19.09
N GLY A 111 -15.90 -1.92 17.93
CA GLY A 111 -15.65 -2.72 16.74
C GLY A 111 -16.75 -2.64 15.68
N THR A 112 -16.50 -3.18 14.49
CA THR A 112 -17.51 -3.27 13.43
C THR A 112 -17.40 -4.57 12.64
N GLN A 113 -18.53 -4.99 12.07
CA GLN A 113 -18.56 -6.06 11.08
C GLN A 113 -17.85 -5.61 9.79
N CYS A 114 -16.80 -6.34 9.40
CA CYS A 114 -16.15 -6.22 8.10
C CYS A 114 -17.08 -6.70 6.98
N SER A 115 -16.82 -6.31 5.73
CA SER A 115 -17.57 -6.79 4.56
C SER A 115 -17.55 -8.31 4.41
N CYS A 116 -16.51 -9.01 4.89
CA CYS A 116 -16.42 -10.48 4.87
C CYS A 116 -17.27 -11.19 5.95
N GLY A 117 -17.99 -10.44 6.80
CA GLY A 117 -18.83 -10.97 7.89
C GLY A 117 -18.15 -11.06 9.26
N THR A 118 -16.82 -11.12 9.31
CA THR A 118 -16.04 -11.14 10.56
C THR A 118 -16.16 -9.81 11.31
N TRP A 119 -16.26 -9.86 12.65
CA TRP A 119 -16.22 -8.67 13.50
C TRP A 119 -14.78 -8.33 13.86
N VAL A 120 -14.42 -7.04 13.83
CA VAL A 120 -13.07 -6.56 14.16
C VAL A 120 -13.16 -5.51 15.25
N THR A 121 -12.46 -5.74 16.36
CA THR A 121 -12.34 -4.84 17.53
C THR A 121 -10.86 -4.74 17.91
N PRO A 122 -10.27 -3.53 18.05
CA PRO A 122 -10.85 -2.23 17.68
C PRO A 122 -11.01 -2.09 16.16
N SER A 123 -12.01 -1.34 15.70
CA SER A 123 -12.30 -1.19 14.25
C SER A 123 -11.62 0.05 13.65
N ILE A 124 -10.29 0.07 13.64
CA ILE A 124 -9.49 1.15 13.02
C ILE A 124 -9.44 0.91 11.50
N LYS A 125 -10.39 1.50 10.75
CA LYS A 125 -10.74 1.04 9.39
C LYS A 125 -10.49 2.08 8.30
N ILE A 126 -9.64 1.75 7.32
CA ILE A 126 -9.33 2.58 6.15
C ILE A 126 -9.99 2.01 4.89
N THR A 127 -10.75 2.82 4.15
CA THR A 127 -11.49 2.35 2.97
C THR A 127 -10.58 2.21 1.74
N LYS A 128 -10.56 1.04 1.08
CA LYS A 128 -9.65 0.78 -0.06
C LYS A 128 -9.86 1.73 -1.25
N SER A 129 -11.07 2.26 -1.46
CA SER A 129 -11.34 3.25 -2.51
C SER A 129 -10.80 4.67 -2.21
N ARG A 130 -10.25 4.92 -1.02
CA ARG A 130 -9.69 6.21 -0.58
C ARG A 130 -8.17 6.24 -0.50
N VAL A 131 -7.51 5.10 -0.66
CA VAL A 131 -6.04 4.97 -0.60
C VAL A 131 -5.53 4.11 -1.74
N ASP A 132 -4.39 4.47 -2.30
CA ASP A 132 -3.71 3.68 -3.33
C ASP A 132 -2.42 3.09 -2.74
N PRO A 133 -2.09 1.81 -3.02
CA PRO A 133 -0.77 1.28 -2.73
C PRO A 133 0.29 1.94 -3.62
N ILE A 134 1.45 2.22 -3.04
CA ILE A 134 2.67 2.59 -3.74
C ILE A 134 3.47 1.32 -3.95
N PHE A 135 3.57 0.90 -5.21
CA PHE A 135 4.51 -0.12 -5.64
C PHE A 135 5.86 0.54 -5.91
N ALA A 136 6.97 0.05 -5.34
CA ALA A 136 8.28 0.44 -5.82
C ALA A 136 8.45 -0.13 -7.24
N VAL A 137 8.65 0.74 -8.23
CA VAL A 137 9.12 0.30 -9.53
C VAL A 137 10.63 0.13 -9.41
N SER A 138 11.11 -1.10 -9.48
CA SER A 138 12.54 -1.40 -9.67
C SER A 138 12.98 -0.85 -11.03
N VAL A 139 13.51 0.36 -11.03
CA VAL A 139 14.01 1.03 -12.24
C VAL A 139 15.28 0.31 -12.69
N ILE A 140 15.13 -0.57 -13.68
CA ILE A 140 16.26 -1.20 -14.37
C ILE A 140 17.00 -0.09 -15.15
N PRO A 141 18.29 0.19 -14.87
CA PRO A 141 19.04 1.22 -15.59
C PRO A 141 19.36 0.75 -17.01
N ILE A 142 18.72 1.35 -18.02
CA ILE A 142 18.85 0.95 -19.44
C ILE A 142 20.02 1.67 -20.15
N ILE A 143 21.20 1.68 -19.51
CA ILE A 143 22.48 2.16 -20.07
C ILE A 143 23.62 1.42 -19.34
N GLN A 144 24.75 1.10 -19.97
CA GLN A 144 25.62 2.02 -20.72
C GLN A 144 26.05 1.50 -22.10
N SER A 145 26.09 2.40 -23.08
CA SER A 145 26.79 2.18 -24.36
C SER A 145 28.30 2.25 -24.13
N ALA A 146 29.04 1.19 -24.47
CA ALA A 146 30.50 1.16 -24.26
C ALA A 146 31.24 2.11 -25.21
N ALA A 147 31.85 3.16 -24.66
CA ALA A 147 32.71 4.08 -25.42
C ALA A 147 34.12 3.48 -25.58
N ILE A 148 34.43 2.97 -26.78
CA ILE A 148 35.74 2.36 -27.10
C ILE A 148 36.78 3.47 -27.39
N GLY A 149 37.14 4.22 -26.35
CA GLY A 149 38.07 5.36 -26.42
C GLY A 149 39.54 4.98 -26.16
N ALA A 150 40.18 4.27 -27.09
CA ALA A 150 41.59 3.89 -26.97
C ALA A 150 42.54 5.07 -27.27
N GLY A 151 42.76 5.96 -26.29
CA GLY A 151 43.70 7.07 -26.37
C GLY A 151 44.96 6.84 -25.54
N ALA A 152 46.09 6.52 -26.19
CA ALA A 152 47.39 6.42 -25.54
C ALA A 152 48.11 7.78 -25.52
N GLY A 153 48.62 8.19 -24.35
CA GLY A 153 49.42 9.40 -24.15
C GLY A 153 50.26 9.26 -22.87
N ALA A 154 51.52 9.68 -22.90
CA ALA A 154 52.53 9.20 -21.95
C ALA A 154 53.02 10.23 -20.92
N ALA A 155 53.28 9.71 -19.72
CA ALA A 155 54.31 10.06 -18.73
C ALA A 155 54.89 11.51 -18.65
N SER A 156 54.76 12.12 -17.47
CA SER A 156 55.89 12.57 -16.58
C SER A 156 55.35 13.40 -15.39
N ALA A 157 56.04 13.64 -14.27
CA ALA A 157 56.92 12.85 -13.39
C ALA A 157 57.56 13.82 -12.36
N THR A 158 57.67 13.47 -11.07
CA THR A 158 58.36 14.27 -10.00
C THR A 158 57.68 15.62 -9.65
N THR A 159 57.80 16.27 -8.47
CA THR A 159 58.74 16.20 -7.31
C THR A 159 58.05 16.39 -5.92
N GLN A 160 58.64 15.81 -4.86
CA GLN A 160 58.96 16.34 -3.49
C GLN A 160 58.08 17.46 -2.85
N SER A 161 57.80 17.54 -1.53
CA SER A 161 57.92 16.66 -0.32
C SER A 161 56.96 17.26 0.77
N VAL A 162 57.04 17.28 2.12
CA VAL A 162 58.02 17.04 3.23
C VAL A 162 57.32 16.52 4.52
N ASP A 163 58.14 16.10 5.50
CA ASP A 163 58.02 15.96 6.97
C ASP A 163 56.71 16.26 7.76
N GLN A 164 56.16 15.19 8.36
CA GLN A 164 56.17 14.83 9.81
C GLN A 164 55.80 15.85 10.94
N ALA A 165 55.24 15.27 12.03
CA ALA A 165 54.95 15.83 13.38
C ALA A 165 53.57 16.52 13.55
N VAL A 166 52.87 16.44 14.71
CA VAL A 166 53.12 15.71 15.98
C VAL A 166 51.80 15.25 16.63
N GLN A 167 51.85 14.47 17.72
CA GLN A 167 50.69 13.96 18.48
C GLN A 167 50.17 14.96 19.53
N GLU A 168 48.88 14.90 19.85
CA GLU A 168 48.35 14.55 21.19
C GLU A 168 46.95 13.92 21.03
#